data_AF-A0A9W4P712-F1
#
_entry.id   AF-A0A9W4P712-F1
#
_cell.length_a   1.000
_cell.length_b   1.000
_cell.length_c   1.000
_cell.angle_alpha   90.00
_cell.angle_beta   90.00
_cell.angle_gamma   90.00
#
_symmetry.space_group_name_H-M   'P 1'
#
loop_
_entity.id
_entity.type
_entity.pdbx_description
1 polymer ?
#
loop_
_entity_poly.entity_id
_entity_poly.type
_entity_poly.pdbx_seq_one_letter_code
_entity_poly.pdbx_strand_id
1 'polypeptide(L)'
;MTLANLDGTTAAVSLARDYNIPIHFSFSVETDGRLRGGRTLEDAVREVAHLTENYITYFVVNCAHPRYIIKAIRSILPDVRSRIGSIRGNSCLKNHDELDNSLVLDRGDISVWVREFNELLIMLLGLKVVGGGCGTDERPY
;
A
#
# COMPACT_ATOMS: atom_id res chain seq x y z
N MET A 1 -7.87 -6.00 -1.80
CA MET A 1 -8.37 -6.15 -0.41
C MET A 1 -7.19 -6.00 0.54
N THR A 2 -7.35 -5.33 1.69
CA THR A 2 -6.34 -5.33 2.77
C THR A 2 -6.70 -6.47 3.72
N LEU A 3 -5.89 -7.53 3.77
CA LEU A 3 -6.09 -8.61 4.74
C LEU A 3 -5.01 -8.51 5.81
N ALA A 4 -5.42 -8.74 7.06
CA ALA A 4 -4.55 -8.59 8.23
C ALA A 4 -3.60 -9.78 8.44
N ASN A 5 -3.81 -10.92 7.76
CA ASN A 5 -3.00 -12.13 7.94
C ASN A 5 -2.76 -12.90 6.63
N LEU A 6 -1.73 -13.75 6.66
CA LEU A 6 -1.30 -14.55 5.51
C LEU A 6 -2.29 -15.67 5.17
N ASP A 7 -2.91 -16.31 6.16
CA ASP A 7 -3.86 -17.41 5.94
C ASP A 7 -5.08 -16.96 5.12
N GLY A 8 -5.69 -15.84 5.50
CA GLY A 8 -6.79 -15.25 4.76
C GLY A 8 -6.38 -14.81 3.36
N THR A 9 -5.13 -14.36 3.20
CA THR A 9 -4.57 -13.99 1.90
C THR A 9 -4.47 -15.19 0.97
N THR A 10 -3.86 -16.28 1.44
CA THR A 10 -3.71 -17.51 0.65
C THR A 10 -5.06 -18.12 0.31
N ALA A 11 -6.01 -18.14 1.25
CA ALA A 11 -7.37 -18.64 1.00
C ALA A 11 -8.10 -17.81 -0.08
N ALA A 12 -8.04 -16.48 0.00
CA ALA A 12 -8.67 -15.61 -0.99
C ALA A 12 -8.03 -15.78 -2.38
N VAL A 13 -6.71 -15.94 -2.45
CA VAL A 13 -6.00 -16.14 -3.71
C VAL A 13 -6.28 -17.51 -4.31
N SER A 14 -6.35 -18.57 -3.49
CA SER A 14 -6.76 -19.90 -3.96
C SER A 14 -8.16 -19.87 -4.57
N LEU A 15 -9.12 -19.24 -3.88
CA LEU A 15 -10.48 -19.12 -4.39
C LEU A 15 -10.53 -18.32 -5.69
N ALA A 16 -9.81 -17.20 -5.78
CA ALA A 16 -9.74 -16.41 -7.00
C ALA A 16 -9.17 -17.23 -8.17
N ARG A 17 -8.15 -18.05 -7.90
CA ARG A 17 -7.55 -18.96 -8.88
C ARG A 17 -8.51 -20.02 -9.37
N ASP A 18 -9.27 -20.65 -8.49
CA ASP A 18 -10.24 -21.70 -8.85
C ASP A 18 -11.29 -21.20 -9.85
N TYR A 19 -11.62 -19.90 -9.80
CA TYR A 19 -12.56 -19.25 -10.71
C TYR A 19 -11.88 -18.41 -11.81
N ASN A 20 -10.55 -18.46 -11.92
CA ASN A 20 -9.76 -17.69 -12.88
C ASN A 20 -10.01 -16.16 -12.84
N ILE A 21 -10.13 -15.61 -11.63
CA ILE A 21 -10.39 -14.20 -11.37
C ILE A 21 -9.08 -13.49 -10.98
N PRO A 22 -8.68 -12.40 -11.66
CA PRO A 22 -7.52 -11.60 -11.26
C PRO A 22 -7.70 -11.03 -9.85
N ILE A 23 -6.65 -11.10 -9.03
CA ILE A 23 -6.66 -10.60 -7.66
C ILE A 23 -5.42 -9.75 -7.38
N HIS A 24 -5.62 -8.64 -6.67
CA HIS A 24 -4.56 -7.80 -6.14
C HIS A 24 -4.59 -7.82 -4.61
N PHE A 25 -3.42 -7.70 -4.00
CA PHE A 25 -3.27 -7.77 -2.55
C PHE A 25 -2.69 -6.48 -1.99
N SER A 26 -3.25 -5.97 -0.89
CA SER A 26 -2.84 -4.68 -0.32
C SER A 26 -2.13 -4.84 1.02
N PHE A 27 -1.02 -4.13 1.16
CA PHE A 27 -0.30 -3.92 2.42
C PHE A 27 -0.52 -2.49 2.93
N SER A 28 -0.42 -2.29 4.23
CA SER A 28 -0.19 -0.98 4.84
C SER A 28 1.17 -0.95 5.53
N VAL A 29 1.72 0.26 5.70
CA VAL A 29 2.99 0.49 6.39
C VAL A 29 2.79 1.48 7.52
N GLU A 30 3.54 1.32 8.59
CA GLU A 30 3.60 2.25 9.71
C GLU A 30 4.50 3.45 9.37
N THR A 31 4.58 4.40 10.31
CA THR A 31 5.28 5.68 10.12
C THR A 31 6.79 5.54 9.88
N ASP A 32 7.37 4.39 10.18
CA ASP A 32 8.76 4.01 9.91
C ASP A 32 8.97 3.37 8.53
N GLY A 33 7.90 3.11 7.77
CA GLY A 33 7.94 2.45 6.47
C GLY A 33 7.99 0.92 6.54
N ARG A 34 7.73 0.33 7.70
CA ARG A 34 7.63 -1.13 7.88
C ARG A 34 6.18 -1.56 8.06
N LEU A 35 5.88 -2.81 7.78
CA LEU A 35 4.59 -3.39 8.13
C LEU A 35 4.48 -3.50 9.66
N ARG A 36 3.25 -3.65 10.16
CA ARG A 36 3.01 -4.00 11.57
C ARG A 36 3.84 -5.24 11.94
N GLY A 37 4.53 -5.16 13.08
CA GLY A 37 5.49 -6.19 13.50
C GLY A 37 6.92 -6.00 12.94
N GLY A 38 7.19 -4.89 12.23
CA GLY A 38 8.54 -4.48 11.84
C GLY A 38 9.08 -5.15 10.57
N ARG A 39 8.27 -5.93 9.85
CA ARG A 39 8.69 -6.55 8.58
C ARG A 39 8.83 -5.52 7.47
N THR A 40 9.73 -5.75 6.52
CA THR A 40 9.83 -4.89 5.34
C THR A 40 8.71 -5.21 4.35
N LEU A 41 8.33 -4.23 3.53
CA LEU A 41 7.38 -4.43 2.43
C LEU A 41 7.93 -5.43 1.40
N GLU A 42 9.25 -5.44 1.18
CA GLU A 42 9.88 -6.40 0.27
C GLU A 42 9.69 -7.84 0.74
N ASP A 43 10.01 -8.14 2.01
CA ASP A 43 9.85 -9.50 2.56
C ASP A 43 8.42 -9.99 2.46
N ALA A 44 7.45 -9.09 2.74
CA ALA A 44 6.03 -9.42 2.69
C ALA A 44 5.56 -9.69 1.26
N VAL A 45 5.98 -8.88 0.29
CA VAL A 45 5.68 -9.11 -1.13
C VAL A 45 6.26 -10.44 -1.60
N ARG A 46 7.52 -10.74 -1.27
CA ARG A 46 8.18 -11.99 -1.67
C ARG A 46 7.50 -13.20 -1.07
N GLU A 47 7.16 -13.15 0.22
CA GLU A 47 6.47 -14.26 0.89
C GLU A 47 5.09 -14.51 0.29
N VAL A 48 4.26 -13.47 0.14
CA VAL A 48 2.91 -13.65 -0.44
C VAL A 48 3.01 -14.11 -1.89
N ALA A 49 3.94 -13.56 -2.69
CA ALA A 49 4.17 -14.02 -4.06
C ALA A 49 4.57 -15.50 -4.10
N HIS A 50 5.41 -15.96 -3.16
CA HIS A 50 5.79 -17.37 -3.05
C HIS A 50 4.61 -18.26 -2.67
N LEU A 51 3.88 -17.93 -1.59
CA LEU A 51 2.74 -18.69 -1.08
C LEU A 51 1.58 -18.79 -2.08
N THR A 52 1.49 -17.83 -2.99
CA THR A 52 0.44 -17.77 -4.02
C THR A 52 0.93 -18.18 -5.40
N GLU A 53 2.15 -18.72 -5.49
CA GLU A 53 2.84 -19.10 -6.74
C GLU A 53 2.71 -18.00 -7.82
N ASN A 54 2.92 -16.75 -7.41
CA ASN A 54 2.86 -15.55 -8.23
C ASN A 54 1.50 -15.22 -8.88
N TYR A 55 0.38 -15.80 -8.41
CA TYR A 55 -0.95 -15.54 -8.98
C TYR A 55 -1.42 -14.09 -8.88
N ILE A 56 -0.95 -13.37 -7.85
CA ILE A 56 -1.34 -11.97 -7.63
C ILE A 56 -0.94 -11.11 -8.83
N THR A 57 -1.90 -10.36 -9.37
CA THR A 57 -1.70 -9.51 -10.55
C THR A 57 -0.75 -8.35 -10.28
N TYR A 58 -0.92 -7.69 -9.14
CA TYR A 58 0.01 -6.72 -8.57
C TYR A 58 -0.30 -6.49 -7.09
N PHE A 59 0.67 -5.95 -6.37
CA PHE A 59 0.50 -5.53 -4.98
C PHE A 59 0.12 -4.06 -4.90
N VAL A 60 -0.61 -3.74 -3.83
CA VAL A 60 -1.11 -2.41 -3.52
C VAL A 60 -0.48 -1.97 -2.20
N VAL A 61 -0.13 -0.70 -2.08
CA VAL A 61 0.17 -0.08 -0.78
C VAL A 61 -0.93 0.92 -0.48
N ASN A 62 -1.64 0.73 0.63
CA ASN A 62 -2.73 1.61 1.04
C ASN A 62 -2.67 1.99 2.52
N CYS A 63 -3.56 2.90 2.92
CA CYS A 63 -3.77 3.28 4.32
C CYS A 63 -2.56 3.91 5.02
N ALA A 64 -1.63 4.49 4.27
CA ALA A 64 -0.47 5.20 4.81
C ALA A 64 -0.24 6.50 4.06
N HIS A 65 0.30 7.52 4.73
CA HIS A 65 0.71 8.76 4.08
C HIS A 65 1.83 8.49 3.06
N PRO A 66 1.87 9.19 1.90
CA PRO A 66 2.96 9.05 0.92
C PRO A 66 4.36 9.05 1.52
N ARG A 67 4.68 9.94 2.46
CA ARG A 67 5.90 9.94 3.30
C ARG A 67 6.37 8.57 3.77
N TYR A 68 5.46 7.80 4.34
CA TYR A 68 5.78 6.52 4.97
C TYR A 68 5.94 5.43 3.92
N ILE A 69 5.15 5.51 2.84
CA ILE A 69 5.31 4.65 1.67
C ILE A 69 6.67 4.89 1.03
N ILE A 70 7.11 6.15 0.85
CA ILE A 70 8.44 6.47 0.29
C ILE A 70 9.54 5.78 1.09
N LYS A 71 9.48 5.81 2.43
CA LYS A 71 10.45 5.11 3.29
C LYS A 71 10.48 3.61 2.99
N ALA A 72 9.30 2.99 2.86
CA ALA A 72 9.20 1.57 2.52
C ALA A 72 9.80 1.25 1.15
N ILE A 73 9.53 2.08 0.14
CA ILE A 73 9.93 1.84 -1.26
C ILE A 73 11.42 2.05 -1.52
N ARG A 74 12.07 3.01 -0.83
CA ARG A 74 13.47 3.39 -1.09
C ARG A 74 14.45 2.20 -1.06
N SER A 75 14.20 1.24 -0.18
CA SER A 75 15.07 0.07 0.02
C SER A 75 14.66 -1.15 -0.80
N ILE A 76 13.58 -1.10 -1.58
CA ILE A 76 13.06 -2.26 -2.32
C ILE A 76 13.81 -2.45 -3.64
N LEU A 77 14.19 -3.70 -3.91
CA LEU A 77 14.83 -4.10 -5.16
C LEU A 77 13.92 -3.94 -6.39
N PRO A 78 14.47 -3.66 -7.59
CA PRO A 78 13.66 -3.36 -8.79
C PRO A 78 12.63 -4.43 -9.17
N ASP A 79 12.95 -5.72 -8.98
CA ASP A 79 12.05 -6.84 -9.29
C ASP A 79 10.78 -6.79 -8.44
N VAL A 80 10.93 -6.61 -7.13
CA VAL A 80 9.81 -6.48 -6.19
C VAL A 80 9.08 -5.17 -6.41
N ARG A 81 9.82 -4.08 -6.66
CA ARG A 81 9.25 -2.76 -6.94
C ARG A 81 8.32 -2.80 -8.15
N SER A 82 8.67 -3.56 -9.20
CA SER A 82 7.85 -3.72 -10.41
C SER A 82 6.50 -4.43 -10.16
N ARG A 83 6.39 -5.16 -9.05
CA ARG A 83 5.17 -5.85 -8.63
C ARG A 83 4.18 -4.93 -7.93
N ILE A 84 4.58 -3.70 -7.55
CA ILE A 84 3.70 -2.72 -6.90
C ILE A 84 2.95 -1.94 -8.00
N GLY A 85 1.68 -2.27 -8.18
CA GLY A 85 0.85 -1.72 -9.25
C GLY A 85 -0.13 -0.65 -8.79
N SER A 86 -0.28 -0.43 -7.48
CA SER A 86 -1.17 0.62 -6.98
C SER A 86 -0.75 1.22 -5.65
N ILE A 87 -1.01 2.53 -5.50
CA ILE A 87 -0.94 3.25 -4.23
C ILE A 87 -2.25 3.95 -3.96
N ARG A 88 -2.74 3.84 -2.72
CA ARG A 88 -3.83 4.66 -2.18
C ARG A 88 -3.41 5.31 -0.86
N GLY A 89 -2.89 6.54 -0.96
CA GLY A 89 -2.25 7.23 0.18
C GLY A 89 -3.24 8.02 1.04
N ASN A 90 -3.13 7.92 2.36
CA ASN A 90 -3.88 8.77 3.28
C ASN A 90 -3.40 10.22 3.18
N SER A 91 -4.27 11.20 3.47
CA SER A 91 -3.90 12.61 3.49
C SER A 91 -3.25 13.05 4.81
N CYS A 92 -3.67 12.45 5.93
CA CYS A 92 -3.13 12.78 7.25
C CYS A 92 -1.84 11.99 7.56
N LEU A 93 -1.03 12.55 8.46
CA LEU A 93 0.21 11.93 8.94
C LEU A 93 0.02 11.00 10.14
N LYS A 94 -1.22 10.79 10.58
CA LYS A 94 -1.52 9.91 11.70
C LYS A 94 -1.06 8.48 11.42
N ASN A 95 -0.54 7.82 12.45
CA ASN A 95 -0.39 6.37 12.43
C ASN A 95 -1.78 5.68 12.51
N HIS A 96 -1.83 4.36 12.33
CA HIS A 96 -3.10 3.64 12.32
C HIS A 96 -3.88 3.77 13.65
N ASP A 97 -3.20 3.68 14.79
CA ASP A 97 -3.84 3.80 16.11
C ASP A 97 -4.41 5.21 16.33
N GLU A 98 -3.68 6.26 15.92
CA GLU A 98 -4.15 7.65 15.98
C GLU A 98 -5.35 7.89 15.05
N LEU A 99 -5.36 7.25 13.88
CA LEU A 99 -6.43 7.38 12.90
C LEU A 99 -7.72 6.70 13.41
N ASP A 100 -7.60 5.48 13.92
CA ASP A 100 -8.71 4.67 14.44
C ASP A 100 -9.40 5.34 15.64
N ASN A 101 -8.63 6.10 16.44
CA ASN A 101 -9.13 6.82 17.61
C ASN A 101 -9.44 8.30 17.35
N SER A 102 -9.40 8.75 16.10
CA SER A 102 -9.63 10.15 15.76
C SER A 102 -11.12 10.47 15.64
N LEU A 103 -11.62 11.37 16.50
CA LEU A 103 -12.99 11.89 16.40
C LEU A 103 -13.15 13.01 15.35
N VAL A 104 -12.04 13.53 14.84
CA VAL A 104 -12.02 14.65 13.89
C VAL A 104 -11.36 14.21 12.59
N LEU A 105 -11.95 14.61 11.47
CA LEU A 105 -11.35 14.44 10.16
C LEU A 105 -10.13 15.35 10.03
N ASP A 106 -8.95 14.75 9.96
CA ASP A 106 -7.71 15.42 9.55
C ASP A 106 -7.56 15.29 8.03
N ARG A 107 -7.58 16.43 7.34
CA ARG A 107 -7.48 16.49 5.88
C ARG A 107 -6.05 16.59 5.39
N GLY A 108 -5.08 16.76 6.29
CA GLY A 108 -3.68 16.96 5.94
C GLY A 108 -3.39 18.25 5.18
N ASP A 109 -2.16 18.34 4.68
CA ASP A 109 -1.68 19.44 3.84
C ASP A 109 -1.59 18.94 2.39
N ILE A 110 -2.41 19.53 1.53
CA ILE A 110 -2.53 19.18 0.12
C ILE A 110 -1.18 19.39 -0.62
N SER A 111 -0.46 20.49 -0.40
CA SER A 111 0.82 20.74 -1.04
C SER A 111 1.90 19.73 -0.63
N VAL A 112 1.90 19.31 0.63
CA VAL A 112 2.78 18.23 1.12
C VAL A 112 2.44 16.90 0.48
N TRP A 113 1.14 16.57 0.42
CA TRP A 113 0.68 15.31 -0.13
C TRP A 113 1.05 15.15 -1.61
N VAL A 114 0.83 16.17 -2.46
CA VAL A 114 1.17 16.10 -3.89
C VAL A 114 2.66 15.97 -4.12
N ARG A 115 3.48 16.72 -3.38
CA ARG A 115 4.94 16.66 -3.52
C ARG A 115 5.43 15.24 -3.25
N GLU A 116 4.98 14.64 -2.15
CA GLU A 116 5.39 13.30 -1.77
C GLU A 116 4.77 12.22 -2.68
N PHE A 117 3.52 12.40 -3.14
CA PHE A 117 2.91 11.47 -4.09
C PHE A 117 3.64 11.48 -5.45
N ASN A 118 4.07 12.65 -5.92
CA ASN A 118 4.88 12.77 -7.12
C ASN A 118 6.24 12.05 -6.99
N GLU A 119 6.86 12.05 -5.80
CA GLU A 119 8.06 11.24 -5.55
C GLU A 119 7.76 9.74 -5.74
N LEU A 120 6.61 9.25 -5.27
CA LEU A 120 6.18 7.86 -5.48
C LEU A 120 5.97 7.53 -6.96
N LEU A 121 5.38 8.44 -7.74
CA LEU A 121 5.20 8.25 -9.20
C LEU A 121 6.54 8.08 -9.92
N ILE A 122 7.57 8.82 -9.51
CA ILE A 122 8.93 8.71 -10.07
C ILE A 122 9.58 7.39 -9.64
N MET A 123 9.39 6.97 -8.39
CA MET A 123 9.98 5.74 -7.86
C MET A 123 9.33 4.47 -8.44
N LEU A 124 8.04 4.53 -8.80
CA LEU A 124 7.20 3.39 -9.16
C LEU A 124 6.61 3.56 -10.57
N LEU A 125 7.46 3.52 -11.58
CA LEU A 125 7.06 3.64 -12.99
C LEU A 125 6.07 2.56 -13.46
N GLY A 126 5.91 1.48 -12.69
CA GLY A 126 4.97 0.39 -12.94
C GLY A 126 3.53 0.62 -12.46
N LEU A 127 3.25 1.73 -11.75
CA LEU A 127 1.91 2.01 -11.20
C LEU A 127 0.83 2.03 -12.30
N LYS A 128 -0.27 1.33 -12.02
CA LYS A 128 -1.46 1.24 -12.88
C LYS A 128 -2.63 2.03 -12.29
N VAL A 129 -2.73 2.07 -10.97
CA VAL A 129 -3.83 2.71 -10.26
C VAL A 129 -3.29 3.57 -9.12
N VAL A 130 -3.67 4.84 -9.10
CA VAL A 130 -3.34 5.79 -8.05
C VAL A 130 -4.62 6.31 -7.41
N GLY A 131 -4.57 6.68 -6.13
CA GLY A 131 -5.72 7.27 -5.48
C GLY A 131 -5.43 7.71 -4.06
N GLY A 132 -6.48 8.21 -3.42
CA GLY A 132 -6.48 8.59 -2.02
C GLY A 132 -7.01 7.49 -1.09
N GLY A 133 -6.57 7.55 0.16
CA GLY A 133 -7.06 6.75 1.28
C GLY A 133 -7.88 7.60 2.26
N CYS A 134 -7.73 7.35 3.55
CA CYS A 134 -8.41 8.13 4.58
C CYS A 134 -7.99 9.61 4.52
N GLY A 135 -8.98 10.49 4.64
CA GLY A 135 -8.79 11.94 4.69
C GLY A 135 -8.64 12.65 3.35
N THR A 136 -8.56 11.92 2.22
CA THR A 136 -8.55 12.53 0.88
C THR A 136 -9.96 12.87 0.41
N ASP A 137 -10.10 13.95 -0.36
CA ASP A 137 -11.36 14.43 -0.92
C ASP A 137 -11.14 15.07 -2.31
N GLU A 138 -12.20 15.61 -2.90
CA GLU A 138 -12.24 16.21 -4.24
C GLU A 138 -11.75 17.68 -4.31
N ARG A 139 -11.08 18.18 -3.27
CA ARG A 139 -10.69 19.60 -3.23
C ARG A 139 -9.70 19.96 -4.35
N PRO A 140 -9.86 21.13 -4.98
CA PRO A 140 -8.92 21.63 -5.96
C PRO A 140 -7.58 22.00 -5.30
N TYR A 141 -6.49 21.82 -6.08
CA TYR A 141 -5.14 22.28 -5.76
C TYR A 141 -4.95 23.76 -6.07
#